data_AF-A0A6L9KPR5-F1
#
_entry.id   AF-A0A6L9KPR5-F1
#
_cell.length_a   1.000
_cell.length_b   1.000
_cell.length_c   1.000
_cell.angle_alpha   90.00
_cell.angle_beta   90.00
_cell.angle_gamma   90.00
#
_symmetry.space_group_name_H-M   'P 1'
#
loop_
_entity.id
_entity.type
_entity.pdbx_description
1 polymer ?
#
loop_
_entity_poly.entity_id
_entity_poly.type
_entity_poly.pdbx_seq_one_letter_code
_entity_poly.pdbx_strand_id
1 'polypeptide(L)'
;AMETGYQRGKIQDESMHYEMLKHTGELPIIGVNTFRNPQGDAVHDTLELARSTDEEKQSQLQRLATFHALHAKESPAMLKRLQKAVIDNKNVFEVLMDAVRCCSLGQITNALFEVGGQYRRNM
;
A
#
# COMPACT_ATOMS: atom_id res chain seq x y z
N ALA A 1 21.82 -6.15 -8.23
CA ALA A 1 21.17 -4.84 -8.42
C ALA A 1 20.14 -4.55 -7.33
N MET A 2 19.05 -5.32 -7.21
CA MET A 2 18.08 -5.13 -6.13
C MET A 2 18.65 -5.45 -4.74
N GLU A 3 19.42 -6.53 -4.64
CA GLU A 3 20.10 -6.94 -3.40
C GLU A 3 21.08 -5.87 -2.90
N THR A 4 21.80 -5.23 -3.83
CA THR A 4 22.74 -4.13 -3.55
C THR A 4 22.05 -2.76 -3.45
N GLY A 5 20.72 -2.70 -3.58
CA GLY A 5 19.96 -1.46 -3.51
C GLY A 5 20.18 -0.46 -4.66
N TYR A 6 20.84 -0.86 -5.76
CA TYR A 6 21.29 0.05 -6.82
C TYR A 6 20.15 0.84 -7.45
N GLN A 7 19.04 0.19 -7.82
CA GLN A 7 17.93 0.88 -8.47
C GLN A 7 17.31 1.94 -7.56
N ARG A 8 17.11 1.61 -6.29
CA ARG A 8 16.57 2.57 -5.32
C ARG A 8 17.55 3.71 -5.08
N GLY A 9 18.84 3.42 -4.92
CA GLY A 9 19.88 4.45 -4.77
C GLY A 9 19.89 5.40 -5.96
N LYS A 10 19.88 4.87 -7.20
CA LYS A 10 19.85 5.68 -8.41
C LYS A 10 18.60 6.54 -8.53
N ILE A 11 17.42 6.00 -8.20
CA ILE A 11 16.17 6.77 -8.18
C ILE A 11 16.27 7.91 -7.14
N GLN A 12 16.84 7.63 -5.97
CA GLN A 12 17.03 8.63 -4.93
C GLN A 12 18.01 9.72 -5.36
N ASP A 13 19.14 9.35 -5.98
CA ASP A 13 20.13 10.29 -6.49
C ASP A 13 19.57 11.18 -7.60
N GLU A 14 18.83 10.60 -8.55
CA GLU A 14 18.15 11.34 -9.61
C GLU A 14 17.06 12.27 -9.04
N SER A 15 16.30 11.82 -8.03
CA SER A 15 15.33 12.65 -7.33
C SER A 15 16.01 13.83 -6.61
N MET A 16 17.14 13.59 -5.95
CA MET A 16 17.90 14.64 -5.27
C MET A 16 18.49 15.64 -6.25
N HIS A 17 19.02 15.16 -7.38
CA HIS A 17 19.51 16.02 -8.46
C HIS A 17 18.41 16.92 -9.01
N TYR A 18 17.24 16.33 -9.34
CA TYR A 18 16.09 17.09 -9.81
C TYR A 18 15.63 18.16 -8.81
N GLU A 19 15.48 17.80 -7.52
CA GLU A 19 15.08 18.78 -6.50
C GLU A 19 16.14 19.87 -6.32
N MET A 20 17.44 19.55 -6.43
CA MET A 20 18.51 20.55 -6.39
C MET A 20 18.42 21.53 -7.56
N LEU A 21 18.22 21.05 -8.80
CA LEU A 21 18.07 21.92 -9.97
C LEU A 21 16.83 22.82 -9.84
N LYS A 22 15.73 22.27 -9.32
CA LYS A 22 14.51 23.03 -9.02
C LYS A 22 14.75 24.09 -7.93
N HIS A 23 15.46 23.77 -6.86
CA HIS A 23 15.71 24.71 -5.77
C HIS A 23 16.72 25.80 -6.14
N THR A 24 17.76 25.46 -6.91
CA THR A 24 18.78 26.42 -7.39
C THR A 24 18.24 27.32 -8.51
N GLY A 25 17.21 26.89 -9.23
CA GLY A 25 16.64 27.62 -10.36
C GLY A 25 17.29 27.26 -11.71
N GLU A 26 18.28 26.37 -11.71
CA GLU A 26 18.88 25.83 -12.95
C GLU A 26 17.86 25.09 -13.81
N LEU A 27 16.86 24.46 -13.16
CA LEU A 27 15.66 23.97 -13.82
C LEU A 27 14.53 24.99 -13.64
N PRO A 28 14.15 25.77 -14.67
CA PRO A 28 13.10 26.78 -14.54
C PRO A 28 11.72 26.14 -14.42
N ILE A 29 11.02 26.44 -13.32
CA ILE A 29 9.63 26.04 -13.07
C ILE A 29 8.80 27.32 -12.86
N ILE A 30 7.97 27.61 -13.86
CA ILE A 30 7.09 28.79 -13.91
C ILE A 30 6.11 28.77 -12.74
N GLY A 31 6.01 29.88 -12.01
CA GLY A 31 5.14 30.01 -10.84
C GLY A 31 5.70 29.39 -9.56
N VAL A 32 6.89 28.78 -9.61
CA VAL A 32 7.55 28.18 -8.44
C VAL A 32 8.88 28.88 -8.14
N ASN A 33 9.89 28.75 -9.02
CA ASN A 33 11.22 29.34 -8.81
C ASN A 33 11.52 30.50 -9.77
N THR A 34 10.73 30.66 -10.83
CA THR A 34 10.82 31.78 -11.79
C THR A 34 9.42 32.24 -12.20
N PHE A 35 9.29 33.49 -12.67
CA PHE A 35 8.01 34.11 -13.04
C PHE A 35 6.92 33.98 -11.95
N ARG A 36 7.28 34.30 -10.69
CA ARG A 36 6.34 34.27 -9.55
C ARG A 36 5.40 35.47 -9.55
N ASN A 37 4.22 35.30 -8.96
CA ASN A 37 3.25 36.38 -8.78
C ASN A 37 3.80 37.45 -7.81
N PRO A 38 3.92 38.73 -8.22
CA PRO A 38 4.37 39.82 -7.34
C PRO A 38 3.48 40.05 -6.12
N GLN A 39 2.20 39.64 -6.18
CA GLN A 39 1.24 39.77 -5.09
C GLN A 39 1.31 38.60 -4.08
N GLY A 40 2.25 37.67 -4.27
CA GLY A 40 2.39 36.47 -3.45
C GLY A 40 1.64 35.26 -4.02
N ASP A 41 1.92 34.08 -3.46
CA ASP A 41 1.23 32.85 -3.86
C ASP A 41 -0.22 32.91 -3.37
N ALA A 42 -1.18 32.77 -4.29
CA ALA A 42 -2.58 32.68 -3.95
C ALA A 42 -2.83 31.35 -3.23
N VAL A 43 -2.86 31.37 -1.91
CA VAL A 43 -3.37 30.24 -1.12
C VAL A 43 -4.89 30.25 -1.31
N HIS A 44 -5.44 29.27 -2.02
CA HIS A 44 -6.89 29.11 -2.07
C HIS A 44 -7.41 28.90 -0.64
N ASP A 45 -8.31 29.79 -0.18
CA ASP A 45 -8.78 29.83 1.22
C ASP A 45 -9.38 28.50 1.68
N THR A 46 -10.04 27.76 0.79
CA THR A 46 -10.49 26.39 1.03
C THR A 46 -10.52 25.59 -0.28
N LEU A 47 -9.63 24.61 -0.41
CA LEU A 47 -9.74 23.57 -1.44
C LEU A 47 -10.52 22.39 -0.85
N GLU A 48 -11.59 21.98 -1.51
CA GLU A 48 -12.32 20.78 -1.11
C GLU A 48 -11.44 19.55 -1.32
N LEU A 49 -11.29 18.73 -0.27
CA LEU A 49 -10.50 17.51 -0.31
C LEU A 49 -11.43 16.30 -0.22
N ALA A 50 -11.30 15.39 -1.18
CA ALA A 50 -11.98 14.11 -1.11
C ALA A 50 -11.39 13.27 0.04
N ARG A 51 -12.19 13.04 1.08
CA ARG A 51 -11.85 12.20 2.24
C ARG A 51 -13.00 11.25 2.51
N SER A 52 -12.69 10.06 3.02
CA SER A 52 -13.72 9.14 3.48
C SER A 52 -14.48 9.72 4.67
N THR A 53 -15.79 9.51 4.73
CA THR A 53 -16.59 9.88 5.89
C THR A 53 -16.43 8.86 7.02
N ASP A 54 -16.89 9.20 8.22
CA ASP A 54 -16.85 8.26 9.34
C ASP A 54 -17.88 7.14 9.18
N GLU A 55 -19.02 7.41 8.55
CA GLU A 55 -20.04 6.42 8.21
C GLU A 55 -19.50 5.35 7.27
N GLU A 56 -18.69 5.74 6.27
CA GLU A 56 -18.02 4.79 5.36
C GLU A 56 -17.06 3.87 6.12
N LYS A 57 -16.29 4.40 7.07
CA LYS A 57 -15.40 3.60 7.92
C LYS A 57 -16.20 2.63 8.79
N GLN A 58 -17.25 3.09 9.45
CA GLN A 58 -18.11 2.23 10.27
C GLN A 58 -18.81 1.15 9.44
N SER A 59 -19.24 1.49 8.22
CA SER A 59 -19.81 0.54 7.27
C SER A 59 -18.81 -0.59 6.93
N GLN A 60 -17.55 -0.25 6.67
CA GLN A 60 -16.51 -1.25 6.40
C GLN A 60 -16.23 -2.16 7.60
N LEU A 61 -16.20 -1.61 8.82
CA LEU A 61 -16.02 -2.39 10.05
C LEU A 61 -17.19 -3.36 10.26
N GLN A 62 -18.43 -2.89 10.08
CA GLN A 62 -19.62 -3.72 10.25
C GLN A 62 -19.65 -4.84 9.20
N ARG A 63 -19.38 -4.53 7.93
CA ARG A 63 -19.35 -5.53 6.85
C ARG A 63 -18.28 -6.58 7.10
N LEU A 64 -17.12 -6.18 7.62
CA LEU A 64 -16.04 -7.10 7.99
C LEU A 64 -16.47 -8.04 9.12
N ALA A 65 -17.04 -7.49 10.19
CA ALA A 65 -17.51 -8.27 11.33
C ALA A 65 -18.61 -9.26 10.92
N THR A 66 -19.57 -8.84 10.09
CA THR A 66 -20.61 -9.70 9.55
C THR A 66 -20.03 -10.83 8.69
N PHE A 67 -19.06 -10.53 7.82
CA PHE A 67 -18.39 -11.54 6.99
C PHE A 67 -17.63 -12.58 7.84
N HIS A 68 -16.92 -12.12 8.89
CA HIS A 68 -16.25 -13.02 9.84
C HIS A 68 -17.24 -13.90 10.59
N ALA A 69 -18.37 -13.36 11.05
CA ALA A 69 -19.39 -14.13 11.74
C ALA A 69 -20.02 -15.19 10.82
N LEU A 70 -20.31 -14.83 9.56
CA LEU A 70 -20.88 -15.73 8.56
C LEU A 70 -20.00 -16.96 8.29
N HIS A 71 -18.68 -16.76 8.20
CA HIS A 71 -17.74 -17.81 7.82
C HIS A 71 -16.93 -18.39 9.00
N ALA A 72 -17.28 -18.05 10.25
CA ALA A 72 -16.51 -18.39 11.45
C ALA A 72 -16.15 -19.88 11.58
N LYS A 73 -16.99 -20.78 11.05
CA LYS A 73 -16.75 -22.24 11.08
C LYS A 73 -15.76 -22.71 10.01
N GLU A 74 -15.73 -22.05 8.85
CA GLU A 74 -14.98 -22.48 7.67
C GLU A 74 -13.59 -21.83 7.59
N SER A 75 -13.47 -20.54 7.98
CA SER A 75 -12.23 -19.77 7.84
C SER A 75 -11.02 -20.46 8.51
N PRO A 76 -11.09 -20.99 9.74
CA PRO A 76 -9.92 -21.59 10.39
C PRO A 76 -9.33 -22.78 9.63
N ALA A 77 -10.18 -23.64 9.06
CA ALA A 77 -9.74 -24.79 8.27
C ALA A 77 -9.14 -24.35 6.92
N MET A 78 -9.75 -23.34 6.29
CA MET A 78 -9.26 -22.79 5.03
C MET A 78 -7.90 -22.10 5.16
N LEU A 79 -7.69 -21.32 6.23
CA LEU A 79 -6.38 -20.69 6.51
C LEU A 79 -5.28 -21.74 6.72
N LYS A 80 -5.57 -22.84 7.44
CA LYS A 80 -4.63 -23.97 7.58
C LYS A 80 -4.33 -24.64 6.24
N ARG A 81 -5.33 -24.82 5.36
CA ARG A 81 -5.12 -25.35 4.01
C ARG A 81 -4.20 -24.43 3.20
N LEU A 82 -4.40 -23.12 3.29
CA LEU A 82 -3.55 -22.13 2.62
C LEU A 82 -2.11 -22.19 3.12
N GLN A 83 -1.90 -22.22 4.43
CA GLN A 83 -0.57 -22.37 5.03
C GLN A 83 0.10 -23.68 4.60
N LYS A 84 -0.64 -24.78 4.61
CA LYS A 84 -0.15 -26.08 4.16
C LYS A 84 0.25 -26.06 2.68
N ALA A 85 -0.46 -25.35 1.81
CA ALA A 85 -0.09 -25.21 0.41
C ALA A 85 1.27 -24.53 0.24
N VAL A 86 1.60 -23.54 1.07
CA VAL A 86 2.94 -22.92 1.11
C VAL A 86 3.99 -23.92 1.59
N ILE A 87 3.74 -24.59 2.72
CA ILE A 87 4.67 -25.57 3.32
C ILE A 87 4.96 -26.73 2.36
N ASP A 88 3.94 -27.23 1.68
CA ASP A 88 4.04 -28.33 0.72
C ASP A 88 4.55 -27.84 -0.67
N ASN A 89 4.90 -26.56 -0.83
CA ASN A 89 5.34 -25.93 -2.09
C ASN A 89 4.38 -26.16 -3.27
N LYS A 90 3.08 -26.00 -3.03
CA LYS A 90 2.00 -26.12 -4.03
C LYS A 90 1.61 -24.76 -4.61
N ASN A 91 0.73 -24.76 -5.60
CA ASN A 91 0.16 -23.53 -6.13
C ASN A 91 -0.72 -22.82 -5.09
N VAL A 92 -0.19 -21.75 -4.49
CA VAL A 92 -0.88 -20.96 -3.47
C VAL A 92 -2.08 -20.22 -4.05
N PHE A 93 -1.99 -19.73 -5.29
CA PHE A 93 -3.04 -18.95 -5.92
C PHE A 93 -4.31 -19.79 -6.19
N GLU A 94 -4.13 -21.08 -6.50
CA GLU A 94 -5.25 -22.02 -6.61
C GLU A 94 -6.06 -22.10 -5.30
N VAL A 95 -5.38 -22.17 -4.16
CA VAL A 95 -6.05 -22.19 -2.85
C VAL A 95 -6.66 -20.83 -2.50
N LEU A 96 -6.06 -19.72 -2.99
CA LEU A 96 -6.64 -18.38 -2.81
C LEU A 96 -8.01 -18.24 -3.45
N MET A 97 -8.28 -18.89 -4.59
CA MET A 97 -9.59 -18.85 -5.26
C MET A 97 -10.73 -19.38 -4.37
N ASP A 98 -10.41 -20.30 -3.47
CA ASP A 98 -11.32 -20.81 -2.44
C ASP A 98 -11.27 -19.93 -1.18
N ALA A 99 -10.07 -19.54 -0.74
CA ALA A 99 -9.87 -18.85 0.52
C ALA A 99 -10.59 -17.50 0.61
N VAL A 100 -10.59 -16.72 -0.48
CA VAL A 100 -11.25 -15.40 -0.51
C VAL A 100 -12.78 -15.46 -0.34
N ARG A 101 -13.39 -16.64 -0.49
CA ARG A 101 -14.84 -16.82 -0.31
C ARG A 101 -15.25 -16.85 1.16
N CYS A 102 -14.32 -17.18 2.07
CA CYS A 102 -14.61 -17.34 3.49
C CYS A 102 -13.56 -16.71 4.42
N CYS A 103 -12.50 -16.12 3.89
CA CYS A 103 -11.44 -15.45 4.66
C CYS A 103 -11.26 -14.01 4.13
N SER A 104 -11.14 -13.04 5.05
CA SER A 104 -10.87 -11.66 4.67
C SER A 104 -9.41 -11.46 4.26
N LEU A 105 -9.11 -10.34 3.59
CA LEU A 105 -7.76 -9.97 3.18
C LEU A 105 -6.76 -10.02 4.35
N GLY A 106 -7.12 -9.46 5.51
CA GLY A 106 -6.25 -9.47 6.69
C GLY A 106 -6.01 -10.86 7.27
N GLN A 107 -7.02 -11.74 7.28
CA GLN A 107 -6.86 -13.12 7.73
C GLN A 107 -5.89 -13.89 6.83
N ILE A 108 -6.02 -13.73 5.51
CA ILE A 108 -5.16 -14.37 4.51
C ILE A 108 -3.71 -13.88 4.64
N THR A 109 -3.51 -12.56 4.68
CA THR A 109 -2.17 -11.95 4.78
C THR A 109 -1.45 -12.40 6.05
N ASN A 110 -2.11 -12.38 7.20
CA ASN A 110 -1.51 -12.82 8.46
C ASN A 110 -1.17 -14.32 8.44
N ALA A 111 -2.06 -15.17 7.90
CA ALA A 111 -1.78 -16.59 7.78
C ALA A 111 -0.57 -16.87 6.88
N LEU A 112 -0.40 -16.10 5.79
CA LEU A 112 0.76 -16.19 4.90
C LEU A 112 2.04 -15.65 5.54
N PHE A 113 1.97 -14.66 6.43
CA PHE A 113 3.16 -14.19 7.17
C PHE A 113 3.78 -15.27 8.06
N GLU A 114 2.97 -16.15 8.63
CA GLU A 114 3.45 -17.25 9.49
C GLU A 114 4.28 -18.29 8.73
N VAL A 115 4.07 -18.44 7.41
CA VAL A 115 4.72 -19.47 6.58
C VAL A 115 5.59 -18.93 5.44
N GLY A 116 5.37 -17.70 5.00
CA GLY A 116 6.08 -17.04 3.91
C GLY A 116 6.97 -15.88 4.36
N GLY A 117 6.94 -15.52 5.64
CA GLY A 117 7.68 -14.40 6.20
C GLY A 117 7.09 -13.04 5.83
N GLN A 118 7.71 -11.98 6.34
CA GLN A 118 7.35 -10.60 6.06
C GLN A 118 8.43 -9.94 5.22
N TYR A 119 8.03 -8.97 4.39
CA TYR A 119 9.01 -8.17 3.65
C TYR A 119 9.95 -7.45 4.62
N ARG A 120 11.25 -7.73 4.48
CA ARG A 120 12.30 -7.00 5.18
C ARG A 120 12.66 -5.79 4.33
N ARG A 121 12.49 -4.58 4.90
CA ARG A 121 12.98 -3.36 4.27
C ARG A 121 14.50 -3.45 4.17
N ASN A 122 15.02 -3.49 2.95
CA ASN A 122 16.43 -3.23 2.71
C ASN A 122 16.65 -1.73 2.93
N MET A 123 17.73 -1.35 3.61
CA MET A 123 18.22 0.04 3.72
C MET A 123 19.19 0.34 2.58
#